data_AF-A0A5J4YM05-F1
#
_entry.id   AF-A0A5J4YM05-F1
#
_cell.length_a   1.000
_cell.length_b   1.000
_cell.length_c   1.000
_cell.angle_alpha   90.00
_cell.angle_beta   90.00
_cell.angle_gamma   90.00
#
_symmetry.space_group_name_H-M   'P 1'
#
loop_
_entity.id
_entity.type
_entity.pdbx_description
1 polymer ?
#
loop_
_entity_poly.entity_id
_entity_poly.type
_entity_poly.pdbx_seq_one_letter_code
_entity_poly.pdbx_strand_id
1 'polypeptide(L)'
;MENECTDEAILRRALGYPYARPDTSFVFARGRPWLLTRAAVLAAEALFCAPDTSEHKAPEWSDMRVQPLPWEHNLRGEPQYADPVGLDEVLGHGWTQSMAEDDALADRIPVLAIGSNAAPEQLARKFSTGSEVVVVILVRLYDYDIVFAPMVSAYGSVPATISRAPGMYCDIAVTLLSRTQLVRMHATEHAYTFVRLNEPRADVLHSKMQAAYSVSRPLYVYVQSDGALAVLPTLTRSDSDVGRNNSPIGLAEICASGSSPAPFPRATQEEIQAALHALLYPDEAGTPSKPDRTRLSARIIERVKSGPAHRQEICALLAARHCVPWFLSTNSATREYDIVCVPGASE
;
A
#
# COMPACT_ATOMS: atom_id res chain seq x y z
N MET A 1 9.95 31.41 -8.90
CA MET A 1 10.81 30.52 -9.70
C MET A 1 10.11 29.19 -9.73
N GLU A 2 9.44 28.91 -10.85
CA GLU A 2 8.70 27.67 -11.11
C GLU A 2 9.68 26.49 -10.99
N ASN A 3 9.42 25.57 -10.05
CA ASN A 3 10.22 24.37 -9.89
C ASN A 3 9.91 23.43 -11.05
N GLU A 4 10.80 23.34 -12.03
CA GLU A 4 10.79 22.20 -12.93
C GLU A 4 10.95 20.93 -12.08
N CYS A 5 9.91 20.10 -12.01
CA CYS A 5 10.02 18.73 -11.55
C CYS A 5 11.01 18.03 -12.49
N THR A 6 12.24 17.84 -12.02
CA THR A 6 13.31 17.30 -12.85
C THR A 6 12.95 15.87 -13.26
N ASP A 7 13.35 15.49 -14.47
CA ASP A 7 13.15 14.14 -14.99
C ASP A 7 13.69 13.06 -14.03
N GLU A 8 14.78 13.37 -13.33
CA GLU A 8 15.36 12.53 -12.29
C GLU A 8 14.41 12.34 -11.09
N ALA A 9 13.74 13.40 -10.61
CA ALA A 9 12.79 13.29 -9.52
C ALA A 9 11.56 12.45 -9.91
N ILE A 10 11.11 12.57 -11.17
CA ILE A 10 10.03 11.74 -11.73
C ILE A 10 10.45 10.27 -11.73
N LEU A 11 11.63 9.96 -12.27
CA LEU A 11 12.14 8.59 -12.35
C LEU A 11 12.34 7.96 -10.97
N ARG A 12 12.99 8.69 -10.05
CA ARG A 12 13.19 8.26 -8.65
C ARG A 12 11.86 7.87 -8.03
N ARG A 13 10.81 8.65 -8.29
CA ARG A 13 9.48 8.40 -7.74
C ARG A 13 8.78 7.23 -8.41
N ALA A 14 8.78 7.16 -9.74
CA ALA A 14 8.10 6.11 -10.49
C ALA A 14 8.68 4.72 -10.19
N LEU A 15 10.01 4.63 -10.11
CA LEU A 15 10.76 3.39 -9.92
C LEU A 15 11.01 3.03 -8.45
N GLY A 16 10.96 4.01 -7.53
CA GLY A 16 11.21 3.78 -6.11
C GLY A 16 10.04 3.22 -5.32
N TYR A 17 9.01 2.69 -5.98
CA TYR A 17 7.85 2.09 -5.32
C TYR A 17 8.12 0.60 -4.99
N PRO A 18 7.70 0.09 -3.83
CA PRO A 18 7.23 0.85 -2.66
C PRO A 18 8.39 1.65 -2.04
N TYR A 19 8.08 2.83 -1.51
CA TYR A 19 9.11 3.73 -0.97
C TYR A 19 9.71 3.20 0.34
N ALA A 20 10.91 3.68 0.66
CA ALA A 20 11.63 3.31 1.87
C ALA A 20 10.74 3.48 3.12
N ARG A 21 10.70 2.43 3.94
CA ARG A 21 9.98 2.36 5.20
C ARG A 21 10.91 1.80 6.29
N PRO A 22 10.78 2.25 7.55
CA PRO A 22 11.45 1.60 8.67
C PRO A 22 11.12 0.11 8.75
N ASP A 23 12.09 -0.70 9.16
CA ASP A 23 11.95 -2.13 9.46
C ASP A 23 11.44 -2.39 10.89
N THR A 24 11.07 -1.33 11.60
CA THR A 24 10.46 -1.35 12.93
C THR A 24 9.19 -0.51 12.96
N SER A 25 8.28 -0.81 13.88
CA SER A 25 7.14 0.05 14.21
C SER A 25 7.59 1.47 14.59
N PHE A 26 6.84 2.49 14.14
CA PHE A 26 7.21 3.90 14.30
C PHE A 26 5.97 4.80 14.48
N VAL A 27 6.19 5.99 15.01
CA VAL A 27 5.23 7.09 15.02
C VAL A 27 5.64 8.09 13.95
N PHE A 28 4.72 8.44 13.07
CA PHE A 28 4.90 9.59 12.18
C PHE A 28 4.28 10.84 12.80
N ALA A 29 5.11 11.84 13.08
CA ALA A 29 4.69 13.12 13.65
C ALA A 29 5.60 14.25 13.17
N ARG A 30 5.03 15.45 12.96
CA ARG A 30 5.79 16.65 12.55
C ARG A 30 6.65 16.43 11.30
N GLY A 31 6.12 15.67 10.33
CA GLY A 31 6.82 15.39 9.08
C GLY A 31 7.92 14.34 9.15
N ARG A 32 8.12 13.67 10.31
CA ARG A 32 9.23 12.74 10.53
C ARG A 32 8.79 11.45 11.23
N PRO A 33 9.47 10.32 10.97
CA PRO A 33 9.28 9.09 11.73
C PRO A 33 10.08 9.12 13.04
N TRP A 34 9.51 8.54 14.09
CA TRP A 34 10.09 8.37 15.41
C TRP A 34 9.92 6.91 15.84
N LEU A 35 10.91 6.32 16.51
CA LEU A 35 10.80 4.94 16.96
C LEU A 35 9.63 4.79 17.96
N LEU A 36 8.81 3.76 17.78
CA LEU A 36 7.74 3.46 18.74
C LEU A 36 8.36 2.81 19.99
N THR A 37 8.06 3.34 21.18
CA THR A 37 8.53 2.75 22.44
C THR A 37 7.87 1.39 22.67
N ARG A 38 8.51 0.51 23.44
CA ARG A 38 7.94 -0.80 23.78
C ARG A 38 6.56 -0.68 24.43
N ALA A 39 6.36 0.30 25.32
CA ALA A 39 5.07 0.54 25.96
C ALA A 39 3.98 0.93 24.94
N ALA A 40 4.30 1.81 23.98
CA ALA A 40 3.36 2.20 22.93
C ALA A 40 3.06 1.06 21.94
N VAL A 41 4.03 0.18 21.67
CA VAL A 41 3.81 -1.05 20.89
C VAL A 41 2.84 -1.98 21.63
N LEU A 42 3.07 -2.24 22.92
CA LEU A 42 2.20 -3.11 23.73
C LEU A 42 0.79 -2.54 23.86
N ALA A 43 0.65 -1.23 23.99
CA ALA A 43 -0.66 -0.56 23.99
C ALA A 43 -1.37 -0.71 22.63
N ALA A 44 -0.64 -0.61 21.52
CA ALA A 44 -1.19 -0.88 20.19
C ALA A 44 -1.59 -2.35 20.02
N GLU A 45 -0.79 -3.30 20.52
CA GLU A 45 -1.09 -4.73 20.52
C GLU A 45 -2.38 -5.06 21.30
N ALA A 46 -2.58 -4.43 22.46
CA ALA A 46 -3.80 -4.57 23.24
C ALA A 46 -5.06 -4.18 22.46
N LEU A 47 -4.97 -3.23 21.53
CA LEU A 47 -6.09 -2.90 20.63
C LEU A 47 -6.44 -4.09 19.76
N PHE A 48 -5.43 -4.74 19.19
CA PHE A 48 -5.65 -5.90 18.34
C PHE A 48 -6.13 -7.10 19.13
N CYS A 49 -5.89 -7.20 20.43
CA CYS A 49 -6.38 -8.31 21.25
C CYS A 49 -7.71 -8.01 21.96
N ALA A 50 -8.19 -6.76 21.92
CA ALA A 50 -9.46 -6.39 22.53
C ALA A 50 -10.64 -6.92 21.68
N PRO A 51 -11.71 -7.44 22.32
CA PRO A 51 -12.93 -7.83 21.60
C PRO A 51 -13.52 -6.62 20.87
N ASP A 52 -14.02 -6.84 19.64
CA ASP A 52 -14.70 -5.82 18.83
C ASP A 52 -16.01 -5.42 19.52
N THR A 53 -15.98 -4.36 20.35
CA THR A 53 -17.17 -3.84 21.03
C THR A 53 -17.89 -2.75 20.23
N SER A 54 -17.38 -2.39 19.05
CA SER A 54 -17.89 -1.26 18.28
C SER A 54 -18.58 -1.71 17.00
N GLU A 55 -19.88 -1.42 16.89
CA GLU A 55 -20.62 -1.44 15.62
C GLU A 55 -20.09 -0.36 14.67
N HIS A 56 -18.85 -0.47 14.20
CA HIS A 56 -18.29 0.44 13.21
C HIS A 56 -18.83 0.06 11.83
N LYS A 57 -20.03 0.56 11.50
CA LYS A 57 -20.56 0.52 10.13
C LYS A 57 -19.59 1.27 9.20
N ALA A 58 -19.15 0.60 8.13
CA ALA A 58 -18.56 1.28 6.99
C ALA A 58 -19.52 2.40 6.54
N PRO A 59 -19.08 3.66 6.37
CA PRO A 59 -20.00 4.73 6.00
C PRO A 59 -20.59 4.47 4.61
N GLU A 60 -21.84 4.92 4.38
CA GLU A 60 -22.44 4.93 3.04
C GLU A 60 -22.00 6.21 2.33
N TRP A 61 -21.28 6.08 1.21
CA TRP A 61 -20.43 7.15 0.66
C TRP A 61 -21.01 7.84 -0.59
N SER A 62 -22.27 8.25 -0.59
CA SER A 62 -22.86 9.00 -1.73
C SER A 62 -22.56 10.51 -1.74
N ASP A 63 -22.12 11.14 -0.64
CA ASP A 63 -22.28 12.61 -0.49
C ASP A 63 -21.05 13.45 -0.10
N MET A 64 -19.80 13.01 -0.34
CA MET A 64 -18.62 13.86 -0.08
C MET A 64 -17.79 14.14 -1.33
N ARG A 65 -18.02 15.33 -1.92
CA ARG A 65 -17.08 15.96 -2.87
C ARG A 65 -15.96 16.62 -2.10
N VAL A 66 -14.73 16.12 -2.22
CA VAL A 66 -13.52 16.78 -1.69
C VAL A 66 -12.80 17.48 -2.83
N GLN A 67 -12.57 18.79 -2.66
CA GLN A 67 -11.79 19.63 -3.57
C GLN A 67 -10.29 19.31 -3.44
N PRO A 68 -9.51 19.27 -4.53
CA PRO A 68 -8.06 19.10 -4.46
C PRO A 68 -7.39 20.36 -3.89
N LEU A 69 -6.36 20.18 -3.04
CA LEU A 69 -5.51 21.27 -2.54
C LEU A 69 -4.13 21.27 -3.23
N PRO A 70 -3.54 22.46 -3.47
CA PRO A 70 -2.26 22.60 -4.16
C PRO A 70 -1.08 22.27 -3.23
N TRP A 71 -0.12 21.49 -3.71
CA TRP A 71 1.08 21.08 -2.97
C TRP A 71 2.33 21.62 -3.67
N GLU A 72 3.23 22.22 -2.90
CA GLU A 72 4.68 22.28 -3.09
C GLU A 72 5.26 23.15 -1.98
N HIS A 73 6.03 22.57 -1.06
CA HIS A 73 7.15 23.17 -0.31
C HIS A 73 7.55 22.19 0.82
N ASN A 74 8.86 22.01 1.00
CA ASN A 74 9.55 21.28 2.08
C ASN A 74 9.94 19.82 1.81
N LEU A 75 10.98 19.59 1.00
CA LEU A 75 11.95 18.50 1.24
C LEU A 75 13.33 18.91 0.70
N ARG A 76 14.22 19.44 1.55
CA ARG A 76 15.68 19.40 1.36
C ARG A 76 16.33 19.05 2.70
N GLY A 77 17.02 17.91 2.75
CA GLY A 77 17.81 17.47 3.89
C GLY A 77 17.90 15.95 3.99
N GLU A 78 19.13 15.42 3.95
CA GLU A 78 19.49 14.04 4.29
C GLU A 78 19.01 13.68 5.72
N PRO A 79 18.53 12.44 5.98
CA PRO A 79 18.04 12.05 7.29
C PRO A 79 19.20 11.83 8.27
N GLN A 80 19.37 12.75 9.23
CA GLN A 80 20.17 12.50 10.43
C GLN A 80 19.25 11.95 11.53
N TYR A 81 19.44 10.68 11.87
CA TYR A 81 18.79 10.00 13.00
C TYR A 81 19.55 10.33 14.30
N ALA A 82 19.26 11.49 14.88
CA ALA A 82 19.58 11.76 16.27
C ALA A 82 18.43 12.57 16.83
N ASP A 83 17.91 12.17 17.99
CA ASP A 83 16.83 12.81 18.76
C ASP A 83 17.27 14.17 19.30
N PRO A 84 16.76 15.30 18.79
CA PRO A 84 17.05 16.60 19.36
C PRO A 84 15.73 17.31 19.66
N VAL A 85 15.48 17.50 20.96
CA VAL A 85 14.49 18.43 21.54
C VAL A 85 13.12 17.80 21.84
N GLY A 86 12.90 17.57 23.15
CA GLY A 86 11.61 17.78 23.80
C GLY A 86 10.47 16.87 23.33
N LEU A 87 10.76 15.67 22.83
CA LEU A 87 9.71 14.67 22.66
C LEU A 87 9.03 14.39 24.00
N ASP A 88 9.77 14.38 25.10
CA ASP A 88 9.27 14.32 26.47
C ASP A 88 8.48 15.56 26.91
N GLU A 89 8.40 16.64 26.14
CA GLU A 89 7.60 17.84 26.45
C GLU A 89 6.31 17.86 25.59
N VAL A 90 6.38 17.33 24.37
CA VAL A 90 5.23 17.00 23.52
C VAL A 90 4.48 15.77 24.03
N LEU A 91 5.21 14.84 24.64
CA LEU A 91 4.73 13.69 25.41
C LEU A 91 4.64 14.01 26.93
N GLY A 92 5.07 15.22 27.33
CA GLY A 92 5.34 15.66 28.72
C GLY A 92 4.19 16.16 29.55
N HIS A 93 3.01 16.17 28.96
CA HIS A 93 1.78 16.30 29.71
C HIS A 93 0.96 15.00 29.73
N GLY A 94 1.65 13.84 29.68
CA GLY A 94 1.12 12.61 30.26
C GLY A 94 1.23 11.33 29.42
N TRP A 95 2.43 10.88 29.08
CA TRP A 95 2.64 9.47 28.67
C TRP A 95 3.43 8.63 29.67
N THR A 96 3.85 9.21 30.81
CA THR A 96 4.64 8.54 31.86
C THR A 96 3.90 8.33 33.19
N GLN A 97 2.62 8.72 33.30
CA GLN A 97 1.77 8.29 34.40
C GLN A 97 0.62 7.44 33.86
N SER A 98 0.68 6.14 34.16
CA SER A 98 -0.44 5.19 34.13
C SER A 98 -1.24 5.16 32.82
N MET A 99 -0.73 4.47 31.80
CA MET A 99 -1.53 3.98 30.67
C MET A 99 -2.46 2.82 31.09
N ALA A 100 -3.19 3.00 32.20
CA ALA A 100 -4.21 2.07 32.65
C ALA A 100 -5.64 2.57 32.31
N GLU A 101 -5.84 3.85 32.00
CA GLU A 101 -7.19 4.41 31.75
C GLU A 101 -7.08 5.51 30.66
N ASP A 102 -7.92 5.42 29.62
CA ASP A 102 -8.19 6.36 28.50
C ASP A 102 -7.50 6.14 27.11
N ASP A 103 -7.97 5.13 26.38
CA ASP A 103 -8.56 5.16 25.02
C ASP A 103 -7.93 5.93 23.82
N ALA A 104 -6.76 6.56 23.91
CA ALA A 104 -6.21 7.37 22.80
C ALA A 104 -5.94 6.57 21.49
N LEU A 105 -5.66 5.27 21.60
CA LEU A 105 -5.58 4.38 20.46
C LEU A 105 -6.83 3.51 20.24
N ALA A 106 -7.73 3.40 21.23
CA ALA A 106 -8.95 2.58 21.15
C ALA A 106 -9.86 3.00 20.00
N ASP A 107 -9.88 4.31 19.72
CA ASP A 107 -10.62 4.93 18.62
C ASP A 107 -9.88 4.95 17.27
N ARG A 108 -8.74 4.25 17.16
CA ARG A 108 -7.99 4.19 15.91
C ARG A 108 -8.46 3.04 15.03
N ILE A 109 -8.57 3.33 13.74
CA ILE A 109 -8.97 2.40 12.69
C ILE A 109 -7.69 1.82 12.08
N PRO A 110 -7.45 0.50 12.20
CA PRO A 110 -6.25 -0.13 11.67
C PRO A 110 -6.40 -0.38 10.16
N VAL A 111 -5.57 0.28 9.38
CA VAL A 111 -5.57 0.17 7.91
C VAL A 111 -4.26 -0.41 7.43
N LEU A 112 -4.32 -1.50 6.65
CA LEU A 112 -3.16 -2.11 6.03
C LEU A 112 -2.46 -1.12 5.09
N ALA A 113 -1.16 -0.95 5.30
CA ALA A 113 -0.28 -0.14 4.48
C ALA A 113 0.58 -1.07 3.59
N ILE A 114 -0.08 -1.70 2.61
CA ILE A 114 0.49 -2.70 1.69
C ILE A 114 1.36 -2.11 0.56
N GLY A 115 1.65 -0.82 0.62
CA GLY A 115 2.32 -0.08 -0.45
C GLY A 115 2.94 1.22 0.07
N SER A 116 2.79 2.30 -0.69
CA SER A 116 3.39 3.60 -0.35
C SER A 116 2.98 4.15 1.01
N ASN A 117 1.80 3.79 1.54
CA ASN A 117 1.31 4.26 2.85
C ASN A 117 2.15 3.78 4.05
N ALA A 118 3.07 2.84 3.84
CA ALA A 118 4.02 2.43 4.87
C ALA A 118 5.21 3.39 5.01
N ALA A 119 5.44 4.25 4.01
CA ALA A 119 6.63 5.09 3.93
C ALA A 119 6.41 6.46 4.59
N PRO A 120 7.34 6.92 5.46
CA PRO A 120 7.28 8.26 6.06
C PRO A 120 7.19 9.40 5.03
N GLU A 121 7.90 9.29 3.90
CA GLU A 121 7.81 10.30 2.82
C GLU A 121 6.39 10.41 2.26
N GLN A 122 5.66 9.29 2.15
CA GLN A 122 4.26 9.31 1.69
C GLN A 122 3.33 9.86 2.76
N LEU A 123 3.53 9.50 4.03
CA LEU A 123 2.76 10.05 5.15
C LEU A 123 2.97 11.57 5.26
N ALA A 124 4.19 12.07 5.06
CA ALA A 124 4.49 13.49 5.03
C ALA A 124 3.72 14.25 3.96
N ARG A 125 3.48 13.62 2.80
CA ARG A 125 2.65 14.22 1.74
C ARG A 125 1.17 14.30 2.12
N LYS A 126 0.67 13.37 2.92
CA LYS A 126 -0.75 13.28 3.31
C LYS A 126 -1.09 14.08 4.57
N PHE A 127 -0.12 14.20 5.49
CA PHE A 127 -0.31 14.75 6.85
C PHE A 127 0.65 15.94 7.14
N SER A 128 0.97 16.72 6.11
CA SER A 128 1.95 17.83 6.16
C SER A 128 1.57 18.99 7.09
N THR A 129 0.34 19.04 7.60
CA THR A 129 -0.13 20.11 8.50
C THR A 129 0.44 20.03 9.92
N GLY A 130 1.31 19.04 10.20
CA GLY A 130 2.29 19.08 11.29
C GLY A 130 1.80 18.66 12.68
N SER A 131 0.50 18.72 12.96
CA SER A 131 -0.09 18.32 14.26
C SER A 131 -0.57 16.86 14.31
N GLU A 132 -0.66 16.18 13.17
CA GLU A 132 -1.20 14.82 13.09
C GLU A 132 -0.15 13.77 13.46
N VAL A 133 -0.57 12.83 14.31
CA VAL A 133 0.25 11.70 14.77
C VAL A 133 -0.32 10.41 14.20
N VAL A 134 0.43 9.72 13.35
CA VAL A 134 0.05 8.42 12.79
C VAL A 134 0.95 7.35 13.39
N VAL A 135 0.35 6.38 14.08
CA VAL A 135 1.09 5.21 14.58
C VAL A 135 1.13 4.17 13.47
N VAL A 136 2.32 3.64 13.22
CA VAL A 136 2.57 2.59 12.23
C VAL A 136 3.19 1.40 12.91
N ILE A 137 2.54 0.26 12.80
CA ILE A 137 3.03 -0.99 13.37
C ILE A 137 3.33 -1.99 12.28
N LEU A 138 4.28 -2.89 12.52
CA LEU A 138 4.54 -4.01 11.64
C LEU A 138 3.76 -5.25 12.09
N VAL A 139 3.16 -5.94 11.12
CA VAL A 139 2.40 -7.17 11.33
C VAL A 139 2.77 -8.19 10.26
N ARG A 140 2.64 -9.47 10.61
CA ARG A 140 2.59 -10.57 9.67
C ARG A 140 1.13 -10.82 9.32
N LEU A 141 0.74 -10.58 8.08
CA LEU A 141 -0.58 -10.91 7.57
C LEU A 141 -0.54 -12.28 6.90
N TYR A 142 -1.52 -13.14 7.19
CA TYR A 142 -1.58 -14.50 6.64
C TYR A 142 -2.65 -14.64 5.56
N ASP A 143 -2.46 -15.62 4.69
CA ASP A 143 -3.36 -16.05 3.63
C ASP A 143 -3.60 -15.00 2.54
N TYR A 144 -2.69 -14.03 2.43
CA TYR A 144 -2.67 -12.99 1.40
C TYR A 144 -1.26 -12.80 0.82
N ASP A 145 -1.19 -12.29 -0.41
CA ASP A 145 0.02 -11.78 -1.05
C ASP A 145 -0.24 -10.35 -1.55
N ILE A 146 0.82 -9.55 -1.62
CA ILE A 146 0.78 -8.20 -2.17
C ILE A 146 1.17 -8.29 -3.64
N VAL A 147 0.29 -7.81 -4.51
CA VAL A 147 0.39 -7.95 -5.96
C VAL A 147 0.27 -6.58 -6.63
N PHE A 148 0.69 -6.46 -7.88
CA PHE A 148 0.52 -5.22 -8.63
C PHE A 148 -0.96 -4.95 -8.93
N ALA A 149 -1.35 -3.69 -8.86
CA ALA A 149 -2.62 -3.18 -9.33
C ALA A 149 -2.57 -2.94 -10.85
N PRO A 150 -3.68 -3.14 -11.59
CA PRO A 150 -3.74 -2.94 -13.05
C PRO A 150 -3.82 -1.44 -13.42
N MET A 151 -2.93 -0.62 -12.86
CA MET A 151 -2.95 0.83 -13.06
C MET A 151 -1.55 1.45 -13.00
N VAL A 152 -1.43 2.66 -13.55
CA VAL A 152 -0.28 3.54 -13.35
C VAL A 152 -0.72 4.74 -12.52
N SER A 153 0.02 5.05 -11.47
CA SER A 153 -0.23 6.21 -10.60
C SER A 153 0.14 7.53 -11.27
N ALA A 154 -0.32 8.65 -10.71
CA ALA A 154 0.02 9.99 -11.22
C ALA A 154 1.53 10.29 -11.21
N TYR A 155 2.30 9.61 -10.37
CA TYR A 155 3.76 9.72 -10.29
C TYR A 155 4.48 8.58 -11.03
N GLY A 156 3.78 7.84 -11.91
CA GLY A 156 4.37 6.91 -12.86
C GLY A 156 4.59 5.49 -12.34
N SER A 157 4.47 5.23 -11.04
CA SER A 157 4.59 3.89 -10.46
C SER A 157 3.39 3.01 -10.82
N VAL A 158 3.60 1.72 -11.03
CA VAL A 158 2.57 0.68 -10.90
C VAL A 158 2.42 0.38 -9.41
N PRO A 159 1.28 0.69 -8.76
CA PRO A 159 1.10 0.51 -7.32
C PRO A 159 0.69 -0.92 -6.96
N ALA A 160 0.62 -1.20 -5.66
CA ALA A 160 0.21 -2.47 -5.10
C ALA A 160 -1.29 -2.53 -4.77
N THR A 161 -1.82 -3.74 -4.80
CA THR A 161 -3.11 -4.18 -4.24
C THR A 161 -2.86 -5.53 -3.55
N ILE A 162 -3.91 -6.18 -3.05
CA ILE A 162 -3.81 -7.41 -2.26
C ILE A 162 -4.66 -8.51 -2.88
N SER A 163 -4.15 -9.75 -2.86
CA SER A 163 -4.86 -10.94 -3.36
C SER A 163 -4.83 -12.07 -2.31
N ARG A 164 -5.86 -12.93 -2.32
CA ARG A 164 -5.87 -14.14 -1.48
C ARG A 164 -4.80 -15.11 -1.94
N ALA A 165 -4.03 -15.62 -0.98
CA ALA A 165 -2.96 -16.58 -1.19
C ALA A 165 -2.91 -17.54 0.01
N PRO A 166 -3.81 -18.54 0.08
CA PRO A 166 -3.89 -19.45 1.22
C PRO A 166 -2.54 -20.13 1.54
N GLY A 167 -2.17 -20.18 2.81
CA GLY A 167 -0.90 -20.75 3.29
C GLY A 167 0.32 -19.84 3.16
N MET A 168 0.14 -18.63 2.61
CA MET A 168 1.19 -17.62 2.52
C MET A 168 1.11 -16.60 3.66
N TYR A 169 2.17 -15.83 3.88
CA TYR A 169 2.17 -14.67 4.76
C TYR A 169 3.11 -13.56 4.27
N CYS A 170 2.80 -12.32 4.59
CA CYS A 170 3.60 -11.14 4.28
C CYS A 170 3.82 -10.29 5.53
N ASP A 171 5.05 -9.78 5.69
CA ASP A 171 5.36 -8.78 6.72
C ASP A 171 5.05 -7.38 6.16
N ILE A 172 4.03 -6.73 6.71
CA ILE A 172 3.47 -5.46 6.23
C ILE A 172 3.29 -4.46 7.35
N ALA A 173 3.06 -3.19 7.00
CA ALA A 173 2.72 -2.15 7.95
C ALA A 173 1.20 -2.01 8.11
N VAL A 174 0.77 -1.53 9.27
CA VAL A 174 -0.61 -1.10 9.56
C VAL A 174 -0.56 0.32 10.12
N THR A 175 -1.30 1.23 9.51
CA THR A 175 -1.49 2.59 10.05
C THR A 175 -2.70 2.61 10.97
N LEU A 176 -2.53 3.09 12.19
CA LEU A 176 -3.62 3.33 13.13
C LEU A 176 -4.11 4.77 12.95
N LEU A 177 -5.25 4.93 12.27
CA LEU A 177 -5.76 6.24 11.85
C LEU A 177 -6.94 6.68 12.71
N SER A 178 -6.96 7.95 13.10
CA SER A 178 -8.19 8.59 13.59
C SER A 178 -9.20 8.74 12.44
N ARG A 179 -10.47 8.99 12.76
CA ARG A 179 -11.50 9.27 11.73
C ARG A 179 -11.10 10.43 10.81
N THR A 180 -10.56 11.51 11.38
CA THR A 180 -10.09 12.67 10.59
C THR A 180 -8.93 12.30 9.67
N GLN A 181 -7.97 11.51 10.17
CA GLN A 181 -6.85 11.04 9.35
C GLN A 181 -7.30 10.08 8.26
N LEU A 182 -8.30 9.25 8.54
CA LEU A 182 -8.88 8.33 7.57
C LEU A 182 -9.57 9.08 6.42
N VAL A 183 -10.32 10.16 6.70
CA VAL A 183 -10.89 11.04 5.65
C VAL A 183 -9.79 11.60 4.74
N ARG A 184 -8.67 12.06 5.29
CA ARG A 184 -7.52 12.51 4.49
C ARG A 184 -6.89 11.38 3.67
N MET A 185 -6.79 10.19 4.25
CA MET A 185 -6.28 9.01 3.56
C MET A 185 -7.15 8.71 2.32
N HIS A 186 -8.48 8.65 2.48
CA HIS A 186 -9.43 8.40 1.40
C HIS A 186 -9.29 9.37 0.23
N ALA A 187 -9.07 10.67 0.51
CA ALA A 187 -8.90 11.70 -0.52
C ALA A 187 -7.70 11.47 -1.45
N THR A 188 -6.88 10.44 -1.20
CA THR A 188 -5.74 10.07 -2.04
C THR A 188 -5.88 8.70 -2.71
N GLU A 189 -6.93 7.93 -2.39
CA GLU A 189 -7.09 6.51 -2.76
C GLU A 189 -8.23 6.29 -3.78
N HIS A 190 -8.57 7.29 -4.60
CA HIS A 190 -9.74 7.29 -5.51
C HIS A 190 -9.89 6.07 -6.45
N ALA A 191 -8.80 5.34 -6.75
CA ALA A 191 -8.81 4.15 -7.60
C ALA A 191 -9.00 2.84 -6.81
N TYR A 192 -9.23 2.94 -5.50
CA TYR A 192 -9.34 1.82 -4.58
C TYR A 192 -10.64 1.88 -3.80
N THR A 193 -11.14 0.70 -3.46
CA THR A 193 -12.26 0.51 -2.54
C THR A 193 -11.72 0.25 -1.14
N PHE A 194 -12.21 0.99 -0.15
CA PHE A 194 -11.89 0.74 1.25
C PHE A 194 -12.78 -0.36 1.81
N VAL A 195 -12.18 -1.47 2.26
CA VAL A 195 -12.89 -2.66 2.71
C VAL A 195 -12.45 -3.08 4.10
N ARG A 196 -13.38 -3.67 4.86
CA ARG A 196 -13.09 -4.47 6.06
C ARG A 196 -12.80 -5.90 5.62
N LEU A 197 -11.60 -6.42 5.91
CA LEU A 197 -11.28 -7.82 5.62
C LEU A 197 -12.10 -8.75 6.51
N ASN A 198 -12.57 -9.85 5.93
CA ASN A 198 -13.25 -10.93 6.65
C ASN A 198 -12.25 -11.78 7.44
N GLU A 199 -12.42 -11.84 8.76
CA GLU A 199 -11.61 -12.64 9.70
C GLU A 199 -10.10 -12.73 9.37
N PRO A 200 -9.40 -11.60 9.16
CA PRO A 200 -8.01 -11.64 8.74
C PRO A 200 -7.13 -12.11 9.90
N ARG A 201 -6.31 -13.15 9.68
CA ARG A 201 -5.27 -13.52 10.63
C ARG A 201 -4.06 -12.63 10.43
N ALA A 202 -3.64 -11.96 11.50
CA ALA A 202 -2.37 -11.26 11.56
C ALA A 202 -1.74 -11.40 12.94
N ASP A 203 -0.41 -11.32 12.99
CA ASP A 203 0.38 -11.27 14.23
C ASP A 203 1.24 -10.00 14.26
N VAL A 204 1.33 -9.30 15.38
CA VAL A 204 2.18 -8.11 15.51
C VAL A 204 3.66 -8.52 15.54
N LEU A 205 4.46 -7.97 14.63
CA LEU A 205 5.89 -8.24 14.56
C LEU A 205 6.64 -7.42 15.59
N HIS A 206 7.20 -8.12 16.57
CA HIS A 206 8.15 -7.56 17.53
C HIS A 206 9.55 -8.01 17.12
N SER A 207 10.49 -7.08 17.00
CA SER A 207 11.89 -7.44 16.70
C SER A 207 12.55 -8.30 17.81
N LYS A 208 11.92 -8.51 18.98
CA LYS A 208 12.47 -9.28 20.12
C LYS A 208 11.47 -10.00 21.06
N MET A 209 10.30 -10.48 20.62
CA MET A 209 9.39 -11.25 21.52
C MET A 209 8.78 -12.47 20.81
N GLN A 210 8.92 -13.65 21.43
CA GLN A 210 8.22 -14.89 21.08
C GLN A 210 6.83 -14.88 21.70
N ALA A 211 5.80 -14.47 20.96
CA ALA A 211 4.44 -14.96 21.17
C ALA A 211 3.61 -14.66 19.92
N ALA A 212 3.02 -15.69 19.35
CA ALA A 212 2.02 -15.56 18.28
C ALA A 212 0.68 -15.24 18.95
N TYR A 213 0.31 -13.96 18.99
CA TYR A 213 -1.03 -13.54 19.39
C TYR A 213 -1.82 -13.18 18.14
N SER A 214 -2.96 -13.84 17.98
CA SER A 214 -3.88 -13.58 16.88
C SER A 214 -4.63 -12.27 17.12
N VAL A 215 -4.66 -11.43 16.09
CA VAL A 215 -5.40 -10.16 16.05
C VAL A 215 -6.92 -10.43 16.02
N SER A 216 -7.66 -9.84 16.97
CA SER A 216 -9.13 -9.81 17.09
C SER A 216 -9.79 -8.48 16.67
N ARG A 217 -9.05 -7.52 16.08
CA ARG A 217 -9.63 -6.30 15.47
C ARG A 217 -9.87 -6.45 13.97
N PRO A 218 -10.93 -5.83 13.42
CA PRO A 218 -11.10 -5.76 11.98
C PRO A 218 -9.93 -5.02 11.35
N LEU A 219 -9.29 -5.61 10.35
CA LEU A 219 -8.29 -4.93 9.53
C LEU A 219 -8.97 -4.38 8.28
N TYR A 220 -8.68 -3.11 7.99
CA TYR A 220 -9.17 -2.47 6.78
C TYR A 220 -8.07 -2.37 5.73
N VAL A 221 -8.43 -2.33 4.46
CA VAL A 221 -7.46 -2.18 3.37
C VAL A 221 -8.09 -1.46 2.18
N TYR A 222 -7.25 -0.82 1.39
CA TYR A 222 -7.62 -0.29 0.08
C TYR A 222 -7.34 -1.37 -0.97
N VAL A 223 -8.40 -1.89 -1.61
CA VAL A 223 -8.33 -2.91 -2.66
C VAL A 223 -8.60 -2.25 -4.00
N GLN A 224 -7.78 -2.53 -5.01
CA GLN A 224 -8.00 -1.95 -6.33
C GLN A 224 -9.32 -2.48 -6.94
N SER A 225 -10.11 -1.58 -7.52
CA SER A 225 -11.50 -1.88 -7.90
C SER A 225 -11.66 -2.81 -9.11
N ASP A 226 -10.68 -2.84 -10.02
CA ASP A 226 -10.71 -3.65 -11.24
C ASP A 226 -10.11 -5.05 -11.04
N GLY A 227 -9.22 -5.24 -10.07
CA GLY A 227 -8.56 -6.52 -9.83
C GLY A 227 -7.07 -6.42 -9.48
N ALA A 228 -6.35 -7.50 -9.75
CA ALA A 228 -4.89 -7.52 -9.78
C ALA A 228 -4.37 -7.43 -11.22
N LEU A 229 -3.18 -6.88 -11.41
CA LEU A 229 -2.48 -6.93 -12.69
C LEU A 229 -2.11 -8.38 -13.00
N ALA A 230 -2.54 -8.85 -14.17
CA ALA A 230 -2.25 -10.20 -14.65
C ALA A 230 -0.84 -10.28 -15.22
N VAL A 231 -0.25 -11.48 -15.23
CA VAL A 231 1.07 -11.73 -15.81
C VAL A 231 1.12 -11.20 -17.25
N LEU A 232 1.98 -10.21 -17.46
CA LEU A 232 2.19 -9.65 -18.78
C LEU A 232 2.99 -10.67 -19.63
N PRO A 233 2.69 -10.81 -20.93
CA PRO A 233 3.35 -11.80 -21.80
C PRO A 233 4.88 -11.73 -21.74
N THR A 234 5.41 -10.54 -21.57
CA THR A 234 6.85 -10.23 -21.54
C THR A 234 7.55 -10.57 -20.23
N LEU A 235 6.79 -10.92 -19.19
CA LEU A 235 7.29 -11.38 -17.90
C LEU A 235 7.22 -12.91 -17.74
N THR A 236 6.75 -13.64 -18.76
CA THR A 236 6.82 -15.10 -18.76
C THR A 236 8.29 -15.52 -18.84
N ARG A 237 8.81 -16.14 -17.78
CA ARG A 237 10.26 -16.43 -17.63
C ARG A 237 10.62 -17.84 -18.10
N SER A 238 9.63 -18.71 -18.31
CA SER A 238 9.81 -20.11 -18.70
C SER A 238 8.60 -20.66 -19.48
N ASP A 239 8.79 -21.75 -20.23
CA ASP A 239 7.70 -22.50 -20.88
C ASP A 239 6.69 -23.06 -19.85
N SER A 240 7.10 -23.24 -18.58
CA SER A 240 6.20 -23.61 -17.49
C SER A 240 5.34 -22.45 -16.96
N ASP A 241 5.64 -21.21 -17.33
CA ASP A 241 4.77 -20.05 -17.06
C ASP A 241 3.68 -19.88 -18.13
N VAL A 242 3.76 -20.62 -19.24
CA VAL A 242 2.75 -20.66 -20.30
C VAL A 242 1.45 -21.23 -19.71
N GLY A 243 0.45 -20.37 -19.50
CA GLY A 243 -0.80 -20.68 -18.80
C GLY A 243 -1.04 -19.85 -17.53
N ARG A 244 -0.03 -19.11 -17.05
CA ARG A 244 -0.15 -18.17 -15.92
C ARG A 244 -0.55 -16.75 -16.34
N ASN A 245 -0.88 -16.50 -17.60
CA ASN A 245 -1.26 -15.17 -18.10
C ASN A 245 -2.48 -14.57 -17.38
N ASN A 246 -3.29 -15.41 -16.71
CA ASN A 246 -4.42 -15.00 -15.85
C ASN A 246 -4.12 -15.10 -14.35
N SER A 247 -2.84 -15.13 -13.95
CA SER A 247 -2.41 -15.07 -12.55
C SER A 247 -2.06 -13.63 -12.17
N PRO A 248 -2.30 -13.19 -10.92
CA PRO A 248 -1.70 -11.98 -10.38
C PRO A 248 -0.18 -12.00 -10.46
N ILE A 249 0.45 -10.82 -10.50
CA ILE A 249 1.90 -10.63 -10.33
C ILE A 249 2.19 -10.12 -8.91
N GLY A 250 2.93 -10.89 -8.13
CA GLY A 250 3.40 -10.50 -6.80
C GLY A 250 4.44 -9.37 -6.84
N LEU A 251 4.36 -8.46 -5.87
CA LEU A 251 5.32 -7.39 -5.67
C LEU A 251 6.60 -7.97 -5.02
N ALA A 252 7.74 -7.93 -5.70
CA ALA A 252 8.98 -8.54 -5.18
C ALA A 252 9.45 -7.91 -3.86
N GLU A 253 9.22 -6.62 -3.68
CA GLU A 253 9.64 -5.81 -2.54
C GLU A 253 8.84 -6.11 -1.25
N ILE A 254 7.66 -6.71 -1.38
CA ILE A 254 6.86 -7.22 -0.25
C ILE A 254 6.54 -8.69 -0.53
N CYS A 255 7.53 -9.54 -0.27
CA CYS A 255 7.47 -10.94 -0.65
C CYS A 255 6.60 -11.78 0.29
N ALA A 256 5.62 -12.49 -0.27
CA ALA A 256 4.92 -13.55 0.44
C ALA A 256 5.83 -14.76 0.65
N SER A 257 5.86 -15.25 1.88
CA SER A 257 6.57 -16.46 2.29
C SER A 257 5.58 -17.51 2.79
N GLY A 258 5.93 -18.79 2.73
CA GLY A 258 5.04 -19.88 3.11
C GLY A 258 5.74 -21.23 3.06
N SER A 259 5.01 -22.30 3.40
CA SER A 259 5.54 -23.68 3.33
C SER A 259 5.56 -24.25 1.91
N SER A 260 4.91 -23.56 0.97
CA SER A 260 4.84 -23.89 -0.45
C SER A 260 5.50 -22.77 -1.27
N PRO A 261 5.89 -23.03 -2.54
CA PRO A 261 6.32 -21.98 -3.45
C PRO A 261 5.26 -20.88 -3.56
N ALA A 262 5.71 -19.63 -3.70
CA ALA A 262 4.79 -18.50 -3.85
C ALA A 262 3.82 -18.74 -5.01
N PRO A 263 2.51 -18.49 -4.82
CA PRO A 263 1.50 -18.83 -5.81
C PRO A 263 1.60 -17.94 -7.06
N PHE A 264 2.15 -16.74 -6.91
CA PHE A 264 2.23 -15.74 -7.96
C PHE A 264 3.69 -15.52 -8.39
N PRO A 265 3.96 -15.40 -9.70
CA PRO A 265 5.25 -14.92 -10.17
C PRO A 265 5.49 -13.50 -9.65
N ARG A 266 6.75 -13.16 -9.39
CA ARG A 266 7.11 -11.84 -8.82
C ARG A 266 7.84 -10.98 -9.83
N ALA A 267 7.60 -9.67 -9.73
CA ALA A 267 8.34 -8.67 -10.46
C ALA A 267 8.75 -7.52 -9.52
N THR A 268 9.91 -6.92 -9.78
CA THR A 268 10.26 -5.64 -9.19
C THR A 268 9.54 -4.50 -9.90
N GLN A 269 9.60 -3.30 -9.33
CA GLN A 269 9.09 -2.10 -9.99
C GLN A 269 9.76 -1.81 -11.34
N GLU A 270 11.06 -2.11 -11.49
CA GLU A 270 11.75 -1.91 -12.77
C GLU A 270 11.30 -2.96 -13.81
N GLU A 271 11.13 -4.21 -13.38
CA GLU A 271 10.69 -5.30 -14.27
C GLU A 271 9.27 -5.06 -14.78
N ILE A 272 8.33 -4.63 -13.90
CA ILE A 272 6.95 -4.35 -14.32
C ILE A 272 6.86 -3.14 -15.25
N GLN A 273 7.73 -2.13 -15.07
CA GLN A 273 7.79 -0.97 -15.97
C GLN A 273 8.33 -1.35 -17.34
N ALA A 274 9.36 -2.21 -17.39
CA ALA A 274 9.87 -2.74 -18.65
C ALA A 274 8.82 -3.57 -19.39
N ALA A 275 8.07 -4.40 -18.66
CA ALA A 275 6.99 -5.21 -19.21
C ALA A 275 5.85 -4.35 -19.75
N LEU A 276 5.43 -3.32 -19.00
CA LEU A 276 4.43 -2.34 -19.44
C LEU A 276 4.90 -1.57 -20.66
N HIS A 277 6.18 -1.18 -20.72
CA HIS A 277 6.73 -0.53 -21.92
C HIS A 277 6.61 -1.44 -23.14
N ALA A 278 7.04 -2.69 -23.03
CA ALA A 278 7.00 -3.63 -24.15
C ALA A 278 5.56 -3.95 -24.60
N LEU A 279 4.59 -3.88 -23.69
CA LEU A 279 3.16 -3.99 -24.00
C LEU A 279 2.63 -2.77 -24.77
N LEU A 280 2.97 -1.56 -24.32
CA LEU A 280 2.45 -0.32 -24.89
C LEU A 280 3.14 0.09 -26.19
N TYR A 281 4.40 -0.33 -26.37
CA TYR A 281 5.25 0.03 -27.50
C TYR A 281 5.92 -1.23 -28.06
N PRO A 282 5.17 -2.13 -28.72
CA PRO A 282 5.75 -3.29 -29.39
C PRO A 282 6.63 -2.82 -30.56
N ASP A 283 7.68 -3.59 -30.89
CA ASP A 283 8.52 -3.30 -32.06
C ASP A 283 7.75 -3.52 -33.37
N GLU A 284 8.30 -3.08 -34.51
CA GLU A 284 7.68 -3.20 -35.84
C GLU A 284 7.27 -4.64 -36.21
N ALA A 285 7.94 -5.64 -35.66
CA ALA A 285 7.61 -7.06 -35.83
C ALA A 285 6.44 -7.54 -34.94
N GLY A 286 5.78 -6.64 -34.20
CA GLY A 286 4.76 -6.98 -33.19
C GLY A 286 5.30 -7.78 -32.00
N THR A 287 6.63 -7.96 -31.94
CA THR A 287 7.29 -8.75 -30.91
C THR A 287 7.71 -7.83 -29.78
N PRO A 288 7.37 -8.11 -28.52
CA PRO A 288 7.82 -7.29 -27.41
C PRO A 288 9.34 -7.49 -27.21
N SER A 289 10.15 -6.44 -27.39
CA SER A 289 11.54 -6.45 -26.94
C SER A 289 11.68 -5.72 -25.61
N LYS A 290 12.64 -6.16 -24.79
CA LYS A 290 12.96 -5.47 -23.53
C LYS A 290 13.62 -4.13 -23.89
N PRO A 291 13.05 -2.98 -23.49
CA PRO A 291 13.66 -1.69 -23.79
C PRO A 291 15.01 -1.55 -23.09
N ASP A 292 15.93 -0.80 -23.71
CA ASP A 292 17.10 -0.30 -22.98
C ASP A 292 16.65 0.65 -21.85
N ARG A 293 17.50 0.81 -20.83
CA ARG A 293 17.17 1.62 -19.64
C ARG A 293 16.87 3.09 -19.98
N THR A 294 17.50 3.63 -21.02
CA THR A 294 17.33 5.03 -21.43
C THR A 294 15.96 5.24 -22.06
N ARG A 295 15.55 4.35 -22.98
CA ARG A 295 14.22 4.36 -23.59
C ARG A 295 13.12 4.16 -22.56
N LEU A 296 13.31 3.21 -21.63
CA LEU A 296 12.37 2.98 -20.54
C LEU A 296 12.18 4.25 -19.70
N SER A 297 13.28 4.89 -19.32
CA SER A 297 13.27 6.13 -18.53
C SER A 297 12.52 7.25 -19.25
N ALA A 298 12.83 7.48 -20.54
CA ALA A 298 12.17 8.50 -21.36
C ALA A 298 10.65 8.28 -21.43
N ARG A 299 10.20 7.04 -21.62
CA ARG A 299 8.75 6.71 -21.66
C ARG A 299 8.07 6.86 -20.30
N ILE A 300 8.76 6.55 -19.20
CA ILE A 300 8.21 6.80 -17.85
C ILE A 300 7.98 8.31 -17.66
N ILE A 301 8.97 9.13 -18.01
CA ILE A 301 8.89 10.60 -17.90
C ILE A 301 7.74 11.13 -18.76
N GLU A 302 7.68 10.70 -20.02
CA GLU A 302 6.62 11.07 -20.95
C GLU A 302 5.24 10.72 -20.39
N ARG A 303 5.03 9.48 -19.92
CA ARG A 303 3.76 9.05 -19.32
C ARG A 303 3.32 9.94 -18.15
N VAL A 304 4.26 10.35 -17.31
CA VAL A 304 3.97 11.25 -16.17
C VAL A 304 3.63 12.66 -16.65
N LYS A 305 4.34 13.19 -17.65
CA LYS A 305 4.14 14.54 -18.19
C LYS A 305 2.90 14.67 -19.09
N SER A 306 2.47 13.60 -19.77
CA SER A 306 1.29 13.58 -20.66
C SER A 306 -0.05 13.77 -19.93
N GLY A 307 -0.04 13.82 -18.60
CA GLY A 307 -1.19 14.21 -17.80
C GLY A 307 -2.25 13.12 -17.61
N PRO A 308 -3.42 13.48 -17.04
CA PRO A 308 -4.41 12.50 -16.59
C PRO A 308 -5.08 11.67 -17.69
N ALA A 309 -5.37 12.26 -18.85
CA ALA A 309 -6.10 11.59 -19.93
C ALA A 309 -5.31 10.38 -20.47
N HIS A 310 -4.05 10.59 -20.83
CA HIS A 310 -3.18 9.51 -21.31
C HIS A 310 -3.00 8.39 -20.27
N ARG A 311 -2.87 8.75 -18.99
CA ARG A 311 -2.81 7.77 -17.90
C ARG A 311 -4.11 6.97 -17.78
N GLN A 312 -5.28 7.62 -17.93
CA GLN A 312 -6.58 6.93 -17.89
C GLN A 312 -6.72 5.92 -19.03
N GLU A 313 -6.24 6.23 -20.23
CA GLU A 313 -6.22 5.29 -21.37
C GLU A 313 -5.38 4.04 -21.05
N ILE A 314 -4.19 4.22 -20.48
CA ILE A 314 -3.33 3.10 -20.08
C ILE A 314 -4.01 2.27 -19.00
N CYS A 315 -4.56 2.89 -17.95
CA CYS A 315 -5.26 2.16 -16.90
C CYS A 315 -6.49 1.40 -17.44
N ALA A 316 -7.25 2.00 -18.35
CA ALA A 316 -8.39 1.35 -18.99
C ALA A 316 -7.96 0.12 -19.82
N LEU A 317 -6.84 0.22 -20.54
CA LEU A 317 -6.28 -0.91 -21.28
C LEU A 317 -5.84 -2.05 -20.34
N LEU A 318 -5.17 -1.73 -19.24
CA LEU A 318 -4.75 -2.72 -18.24
C LEU A 318 -5.95 -3.40 -17.58
N ALA A 319 -6.93 -2.61 -17.14
CA ALA A 319 -8.16 -3.12 -16.54
C ALA A 319 -8.99 -3.98 -17.51
N ALA A 320 -9.00 -3.67 -18.81
CA ALA A 320 -9.80 -4.41 -19.78
C ALA A 320 -9.14 -5.70 -20.30
N ARG A 321 -7.81 -5.76 -20.34
CA ARG A 321 -7.08 -6.84 -21.08
C ARG A 321 -6.00 -7.54 -20.29
N HIS A 322 -5.56 -6.98 -19.17
CA HIS A 322 -4.41 -7.47 -18.41
C HIS A 322 -4.69 -7.45 -16.91
N CYS A 323 -5.93 -7.73 -16.51
CA CYS A 323 -6.30 -7.84 -15.11
C CYS A 323 -6.81 -9.26 -14.80
N VAL A 324 -6.59 -9.69 -13.56
CA VAL A 324 -7.31 -10.79 -12.95
C VAL A 324 -8.44 -10.16 -12.15
N PRO A 325 -9.68 -10.15 -12.67
CA PRO A 325 -10.78 -9.49 -11.99
C PRO A 325 -11.11 -10.25 -10.71
N TRP A 326 -11.59 -9.51 -9.72
CA TRP A 326 -12.22 -10.06 -8.53
C TRP A 326 -13.54 -9.38 -8.29
N PHE A 327 -14.37 -10.01 -7.48
CA PHE A 327 -15.45 -9.33 -6.81
C PHE A 327 -15.21 -9.37 -5.31
N LEU A 328 -15.74 -8.35 -4.64
CA LEU A 328 -15.77 -8.30 -3.20
C LEU A 328 -17.03 -9.04 -2.74
N SER A 329 -16.87 -10.27 -2.24
CA SER A 329 -17.97 -11.00 -1.63
C SER A 329 -18.27 -10.40 -0.27
N THR A 330 -19.53 -10.06 0.00
CA THR A 330 -19.95 -9.50 1.29
C THR A 330 -20.60 -10.55 2.16
N ASN A 331 -20.18 -10.63 3.41
CA ASN A 331 -21.01 -11.22 4.44
C ASN A 331 -22.12 -10.22 4.79
N SER A 332 -23.36 -10.50 4.37
CA SER A 332 -24.49 -9.58 4.53
C SER A 332 -24.82 -9.25 5.99
N ALA A 333 -24.42 -10.11 6.95
CA ALA A 333 -24.64 -9.88 8.37
C ALA A 333 -23.60 -8.92 8.99
N THR A 334 -22.33 -9.01 8.59
CA THR A 334 -21.22 -8.28 9.21
C THR A 334 -20.67 -7.12 8.37
N ARG A 335 -21.10 -7.00 7.09
CA ARG A 335 -20.51 -6.09 6.08
C ARG A 335 -18.98 -6.29 5.93
N GLU A 336 -18.51 -7.51 6.15
CA GLU A 336 -17.12 -7.93 5.92
C GLU A 336 -16.93 -8.43 4.49
N TYR A 337 -15.72 -8.25 3.97
CA TYR A 337 -15.40 -8.51 2.58
C TYR A 337 -14.33 -9.58 2.41
N ASP A 338 -14.61 -10.54 1.55
CA ASP A 338 -13.63 -11.45 0.98
C ASP A 338 -13.27 -11.02 -0.44
N ILE A 339 -11.97 -11.08 -0.75
CA ILE A 339 -11.46 -10.82 -2.10
C ILE A 339 -11.46 -12.16 -2.85
N VAL A 340 -12.38 -12.31 -3.79
CA VAL A 340 -12.52 -13.55 -4.55
C VAL A 340 -12.11 -13.29 -5.99
N CYS A 341 -10.94 -13.83 -6.38
CA CYS A 341 -10.52 -13.83 -7.78
C CYS A 341 -11.51 -14.64 -8.62
N VAL A 342 -11.94 -14.07 -9.74
CA VAL A 342 -12.80 -14.77 -10.70
C VAL A 342 -11.91 -15.73 -11.49
N PRO A 343 -12.15 -17.05 -11.44
CA PRO A 343 -11.43 -17.99 -12.28
C PRO A 343 -11.73 -17.67 -13.74
N GLY A 344 -10.70 -17.29 -14.50
CA GLY A 344 -10.66 -17.12 -15.95
C GLY A 344 -11.98 -16.75 -16.64
N ALA A 345 -12.20 -15.45 -16.87
CA ALA A 345 -12.99 -15.00 -18.02
C ALA A 345 -12.18 -15.28 -19.30
N SER A 346 -12.08 -16.56 -19.67
CA SER A 346 -11.63 -16.97 -21.00
C SER A 346 -12.84 -16.94 -21.92
N GLU A 347 -12.93 -15.90 -22.75
CA GLU A 347 -13.60 -16.00 -24.06
C GLU A 347 -12.58 -16.31 -25.14
#